data_AF-A0A5E4JPT3-F1
#
_entry.id   AF-A0A5E4JPT3-F1
#
_cell.length_a   1.000
_cell.length_b   1.000
_cell.length_c   1.000
_cell.angle_alpha   90.00
_cell.angle_beta   90.00
_cell.angle_gamma   90.00
#
_symmetry.space_group_name_H-M   'P 1'
#
loop_
_entity.id
_entity.type
_entity.pdbx_description
1 polymer ?
#
loop_
_entity_poly.entity_id
_entity_poly.type
_entity_poly.pdbx_seq_one_letter_code
_entity_poly.pdbx_strand_id
1 'polypeptide(L)'
;MPIYLILIEAIMVSNKLSRRHFLGRIGLAAAASALIPLAYCPTSYAEEGNVQPASYQKVSDEIDYTKIRERTAKKLGNETVKVEFGLESKLWKGLSSGMNEQEFYNAIKSSPIELKTTTIFGGISGIRGYINNEDMREEFLNAADRFIKNKPSQYDSDLTFSTADKTVLEKMLNRELKSSITETIKSWNPFASGREVYVYPPKSRIVLRTDRKGYPTFEMCINTNENSGEDPVYKKLDVTKITDETEKKVFTKFLLLSILTKDPDGVVPIDNFYREYQNKKS
;
A
#
# COMPACT_ATOMS: atom_id res chain seq x y z
N MET A 1 -23.39 -38.93 18.59
CA MET A 1 -23.75 -39.03 17.15
C MET A 1 -25.26 -39.25 17.06
N PRO A 2 -26.01 -38.72 16.08
CA PRO A 2 -25.60 -38.08 14.82
C PRO A 2 -26.22 -36.68 14.55
N ILE A 3 -25.83 -36.17 13.37
CA ILE A 3 -26.18 -34.95 12.63
C ILE A 3 -27.57 -35.09 11.97
N TYR A 4 -28.36 -34.00 11.86
CA TYR A 4 -28.90 -33.41 10.60
C TYR A 4 -30.19 -32.59 10.77
N LEU A 5 -30.22 -31.42 10.08
CA LEU A 5 -31.38 -30.72 9.48
C LEU A 5 -32.48 -30.25 10.47
N ILE A 6 -32.80 -28.96 10.59
CA ILE A 6 -33.57 -28.19 9.59
C ILE A 6 -33.21 -26.69 9.71
N LEU A 7 -32.68 -26.19 8.60
CA LEU A 7 -32.77 -24.82 8.13
C LEU A 7 -34.16 -24.66 7.49
N ILE A 8 -34.73 -23.45 7.52
CA ILE A 8 -35.98 -22.98 6.87
C ILE A 8 -37.14 -22.83 7.88
N GLU A 9 -37.29 -21.62 8.45
CA GLU A 9 -38.59 -20.92 8.68
C GLU A 9 -38.41 -19.59 9.47
N ALA A 10 -37.52 -18.69 9.03
CA ALA A 10 -37.48 -17.33 9.60
C ALA A 10 -37.27 -16.19 8.58
N ILE A 11 -37.30 -16.50 7.28
CA ILE A 11 -37.31 -15.47 6.22
C ILE A 11 -38.68 -15.53 5.55
N MET A 12 -39.73 -15.23 6.30
CA MET A 12 -41.06 -15.01 5.72
C MET A 12 -41.93 -14.06 6.54
N VAL A 13 -41.36 -13.06 7.21
CA VAL A 13 -42.15 -11.90 7.68
C VAL A 13 -41.27 -10.65 7.67
N SER A 14 -41.22 -9.96 6.54
CA SER A 14 -41.10 -8.49 6.45
C SER A 14 -41.04 -8.08 4.99
N ASN A 15 -42.10 -8.39 4.26
CA ASN A 15 -42.38 -7.79 2.97
C ASN A 15 -43.84 -7.36 2.99
N LYS A 16 -44.12 -6.23 3.67
CA LYS A 16 -45.36 -5.45 3.58
C LYS A 16 -45.23 -4.18 4.42
N LEU A 17 -45.68 -3.06 3.84
CA LEU A 17 -45.74 -1.67 4.35
C LEU A 17 -44.43 -0.89 4.13
N SER A 18 -44.36 0.25 3.45
CA SER A 18 -45.39 1.12 2.87
C SER A 18 -44.71 2.09 1.90
N ARG A 19 -45.15 2.14 0.64
CA ARG A 19 -45.02 3.31 -0.23
C ARG A 19 -46.31 4.13 -0.06
N ARG A 20 -46.21 5.40 0.35
CA ARG A 20 -46.87 6.58 -0.29
C ARG A 20 -46.81 7.87 0.56
N HIS A 21 -46.56 8.97 -0.16
CA HIS A 21 -46.83 10.40 0.13
C HIS A 21 -46.05 11.13 1.24
N PHE A 22 -45.20 12.09 0.85
CA PHE A 22 -45.52 13.51 1.03
C PHE A 22 -44.64 14.41 0.11
N LEU A 23 -45.29 15.12 -0.80
CA LEU A 23 -44.78 16.32 -1.49
C LEU A 23 -45.19 17.53 -0.64
N GLY A 24 -44.29 18.50 -0.45
CA GLY A 24 -44.71 19.85 -0.05
C GLY A 24 -43.64 20.77 0.53
N ARG A 25 -43.35 21.84 -0.22
CA ARG A 25 -42.74 23.16 0.13
C ARG A 25 -41.20 23.20 0.11
N ILE A 26 -40.51 23.82 -0.86
CA ILE A 26 -40.56 25.19 -1.46
C ILE A 26 -40.30 26.32 -0.46
N GLY A 27 -39.19 27.02 -0.69
CA GLY A 27 -38.75 28.31 -0.15
C GLY A 27 -37.26 28.47 -0.46
N LEU A 28 -36.84 28.77 -1.70
CA LEU A 28 -36.76 30.10 -2.33
C LEU A 28 -35.92 31.11 -1.52
N ALA A 29 -34.65 31.25 -1.92
CA ALA A 29 -33.91 32.52 -1.85
C ALA A 29 -32.86 32.54 -2.99
N ALA A 30 -33.24 33.20 -4.07
CA ALA A 30 -32.37 33.86 -5.06
C ALA A 30 -31.59 35.01 -4.35
N ALA A 31 -30.54 35.67 -4.83
CA ALA A 31 -29.66 35.67 -6.00
C ALA A 31 -28.57 36.74 -5.72
N ALA A 32 -27.44 36.70 -6.42
CA ALA A 32 -26.60 37.82 -6.92
C ALA A 32 -25.18 37.26 -7.16
N SER A 33 -24.72 36.93 -8.37
CA SER A 33 -24.42 37.75 -9.56
C SER A 33 -23.43 38.92 -9.35
N ALA A 34 -22.37 38.87 -10.16
CA ALA A 34 -21.42 39.92 -10.56
C ALA A 34 -20.26 40.19 -9.56
N LEU A 35 -18.98 40.35 -9.94
CA LEU A 35 -18.40 40.97 -11.14
C LEU A 35 -17.01 40.39 -11.46
N ILE A 36 -16.77 40.16 -12.75
CA ILE A 36 -15.44 40.13 -13.39
C ILE A 36 -15.07 41.59 -13.74
N PRO A 37 -13.79 41.95 -13.76
CA PRO A 37 -13.31 42.77 -14.86
C PRO A 37 -12.11 42.15 -15.58
N LEU A 38 -12.27 42.07 -16.91
CA LEU A 38 -11.23 42.00 -17.91
C LEU A 38 -10.24 43.16 -17.75
N ALA A 39 -8.95 42.89 -17.89
CA ALA A 39 -7.99 43.89 -18.34
C ALA A 39 -6.99 43.24 -19.30
N TYR A 40 -6.86 43.92 -20.42
CA TYR A 40 -6.24 43.57 -21.69
C TYR A 40 -4.71 43.78 -21.67
N CYS A 41 -3.98 43.07 -22.54
CA CYS A 41 -2.52 43.04 -22.72
C CYS A 41 -1.91 44.36 -23.26
N PRO A 42 -0.56 44.43 -23.43
CA PRO A 42 0.00 43.98 -24.71
C PRO A 42 1.33 43.21 -24.63
N THR A 43 1.50 42.40 -25.67
CA THR A 43 2.71 41.74 -26.14
C THR A 43 3.76 42.76 -26.63
N SER A 44 5.04 42.42 -26.49
CA SER A 44 6.07 42.86 -27.44
C SER A 44 6.92 41.66 -27.83
N TYR A 45 7.03 41.48 -29.13
CA TYR A 45 7.85 40.49 -29.81
C TYR A 45 9.33 40.86 -29.66
N ALA A 46 10.15 39.87 -29.34
CA ALA A 46 11.50 39.76 -29.88
C ALA A 46 11.68 38.31 -30.34
N GLU A 47 11.45 38.10 -31.64
CA GLU A 47 11.98 36.94 -32.34
C GLU A 47 13.50 37.04 -32.31
N GLU A 48 14.18 36.03 -31.76
CA GLU A 48 15.54 35.71 -32.17
C GLU A 48 15.83 34.23 -31.87
N GLY A 49 16.17 33.50 -32.92
CA GLY A 49 16.99 32.29 -32.81
C GLY A 49 16.24 30.97 -32.71
N ASN A 50 16.18 30.27 -33.85
CA ASN A 50 16.05 28.81 -33.94
C ASN A 50 16.87 28.08 -32.87
N VAL A 51 16.20 27.38 -31.96
CA VAL A 51 16.67 26.08 -31.47
C VAL A 51 15.45 25.18 -31.38
N GLN A 52 15.33 24.25 -32.33
CA GLN A 52 14.47 23.08 -32.18
C GLN A 52 14.86 22.45 -30.83
N PRO A 53 13.99 22.41 -29.81
CA PRO A 53 14.35 21.69 -28.60
C PRO A 53 14.54 20.25 -29.02
N ALA A 54 15.78 19.75 -28.87
CA ALA A 54 16.07 18.33 -28.90
C ALA A 54 14.95 17.64 -28.14
N SER A 55 14.29 16.68 -28.80
CA SER A 55 13.20 15.90 -28.23
C SER A 55 13.49 15.70 -26.76
N TYR A 56 12.71 16.35 -25.88
CA TYR A 56 12.67 15.96 -24.50
C TYR A 56 12.16 14.53 -24.55
N GLN A 57 13.07 13.55 -24.61
CA GLN A 57 12.78 12.25 -24.06
C GLN A 57 12.33 12.59 -22.65
N LYS A 58 11.01 12.53 -22.43
CA LYS A 58 10.46 12.36 -21.10
C LYS A 58 11.22 11.17 -20.57
N VAL A 59 12.27 11.42 -19.79
CA VAL A 59 12.86 10.41 -18.93
C VAL A 59 11.68 10.04 -18.06
N SER A 60 11.09 8.88 -18.36
CA SER A 60 10.00 8.39 -17.55
C SER A 60 10.54 8.34 -16.13
N ASP A 61 9.91 9.07 -15.21
CA ASP A 61 10.17 8.95 -13.77
C ASP A 61 9.75 7.56 -13.26
N GLU A 62 9.21 6.71 -14.13
CA GLU A 62 8.89 5.31 -13.85
C GLU A 62 10.16 4.51 -13.55
N ILE A 63 10.18 3.96 -12.34
CA ILE A 63 11.25 3.10 -11.85
C ILE A 63 10.83 1.67 -12.10
N ASP A 64 11.59 0.96 -12.92
CA ASP A 64 11.44 -0.47 -13.08
C ASP A 64 12.07 -1.19 -11.89
N TYR A 65 11.30 -1.98 -11.16
CA TYR A 65 11.80 -2.80 -10.07
C TYR A 65 12.01 -4.24 -10.53
N THR A 66 13.19 -4.79 -10.26
CA THR A 66 13.46 -6.21 -10.40
C THR A 66 12.99 -6.90 -9.13
N LYS A 67 12.03 -7.83 -9.25
CA LYS A 67 11.60 -8.66 -8.12
C LYS A 67 12.77 -9.52 -7.67
N ILE A 68 13.19 -9.35 -6.43
CA ILE A 68 14.30 -10.10 -5.85
C ILE A 68 13.78 -11.26 -4.99
N ARG A 69 12.69 -11.02 -4.25
CA ARG A 69 12.09 -12.05 -3.38
C ARG A 69 10.58 -11.98 -3.40
N GLU A 70 9.99 -13.14 -3.20
CA GLU A 70 8.59 -13.35 -2.96
C GLU A 70 8.45 -14.26 -1.75
N ARG A 71 7.57 -13.91 -0.81
CA ARG A 71 7.21 -14.73 0.34
C ARG A 71 5.71 -14.78 0.47
N THR A 72 5.21 -15.93 0.89
CA THR A 72 3.80 -16.16 1.11
C THR A 72 3.62 -16.55 2.58
N ALA A 73 3.09 -15.65 3.40
CA ALA A 73 2.83 -15.89 4.81
C ALA A 73 1.40 -16.42 4.99
N LYS A 74 1.24 -17.63 5.52
CA LYS A 74 -0.06 -18.18 5.91
C LYS A 74 -0.36 -17.75 7.35
N LYS A 75 -1.41 -16.95 7.57
CA LYS A 75 -2.02 -16.83 8.89
C LYS A 75 -2.96 -18.02 9.10
N LEU A 76 -2.94 -18.63 10.28
CA LEU A 76 -3.79 -19.76 10.63
C LEU A 76 -5.24 -19.47 10.24
N GLY A 77 -5.84 -20.34 9.44
CA GLY A 77 -7.25 -20.27 9.03
C GLY A 77 -7.43 -19.88 7.57
N ASN A 78 -7.27 -18.60 7.21
CA ASN A 78 -7.93 -18.09 6.01
C ASN A 78 -7.28 -16.82 5.39
N GLU A 79 -6.02 -16.48 5.66
CA GLU A 79 -5.40 -15.34 4.97
C GLU A 79 -3.96 -15.66 4.60
N THR A 80 -3.64 -15.45 3.33
CA THR A 80 -2.30 -15.61 2.81
C THR A 80 -1.79 -14.22 2.44
N VAL A 81 -0.75 -13.70 3.07
CA VAL A 81 -0.15 -12.43 2.64
C VAL A 81 1.04 -12.72 1.74
N LYS A 82 1.01 -12.20 0.52
CA LYS A 82 2.14 -12.23 -0.40
C LYS A 82 2.97 -10.97 -0.21
N VAL A 83 4.21 -11.12 0.20
CA VAL A 83 5.16 -10.03 0.33
C VAL A 83 6.20 -10.17 -0.77
N GLU A 84 6.33 -9.16 -1.61
CA GLU A 84 7.34 -9.09 -2.67
C GLU A 84 8.27 -7.91 -2.40
N PHE A 85 9.57 -8.15 -2.60
CA PHE A 85 10.58 -7.10 -2.54
C PHE A 85 11.17 -6.87 -3.92
N GLY A 86 11.30 -5.59 -4.28
CA GLY A 86 11.91 -5.14 -5.51
C GLY A 86 13.06 -4.16 -5.25
N LEU A 87 14.10 -4.25 -6.07
CA LEU A 87 15.17 -3.26 -6.17
C LEU A 87 15.12 -2.61 -7.54
N GLU A 88 15.55 -1.35 -7.65
CA GLU A 88 15.66 -0.70 -8.96
C GLU A 88 16.48 -1.55 -9.93
N SER A 89 15.91 -1.83 -11.10
CA SER A 89 16.48 -2.75 -12.09
C SER A 89 17.81 -2.26 -12.64
N LYS A 90 17.96 -0.93 -12.78
CA LYS A 90 19.22 -0.32 -13.24
C LYS A 90 20.34 -0.54 -12.22
N LEU A 91 20.05 -0.32 -10.94
CA LEU A 91 20.98 -0.61 -9.86
C LEU A 91 21.35 -2.08 -9.87
N TRP A 92 20.35 -2.98 -9.82
CA TRP A 92 20.56 -4.43 -9.78
C TRP A 92 21.47 -4.93 -10.90
N LYS A 93 21.21 -4.48 -12.14
CA LYS A 93 22.03 -4.82 -13.30
C LYS A 93 23.44 -4.20 -13.21
N GLY A 94 23.56 -2.99 -12.65
CA GLY A 94 24.82 -2.26 -12.49
C GLY A 94 25.71 -2.71 -11.33
N LEU A 95 25.24 -3.58 -10.44
CA LEU A 95 26.06 -4.13 -9.35
C LEU A 95 27.28 -4.89 -9.92
N SER A 96 28.48 -4.49 -9.47
CA SER A 96 29.76 -5.15 -9.77
C SER A 96 29.78 -6.58 -9.21
N SER A 97 30.54 -7.50 -9.81
CA SER A 97 30.73 -8.86 -9.28
C SER A 97 31.71 -8.87 -8.10
N GLY A 98 31.63 -9.90 -7.25
CA GLY A 98 32.60 -10.13 -6.17
C GLY A 98 32.46 -9.24 -4.93
N MET A 99 31.36 -8.51 -4.76
CA MET A 99 31.09 -7.78 -3.53
C MET A 99 30.82 -8.73 -2.36
N ASN A 100 31.24 -8.35 -1.16
CA ASN A 100 30.81 -9.01 0.07
C ASN A 100 29.42 -8.52 0.54
N GLU A 101 28.86 -9.13 1.59
CA GLU A 101 27.51 -8.81 2.10
C GLU A 101 27.36 -7.34 2.52
N GLN A 102 28.37 -6.76 3.18
CA GLN A 102 28.33 -5.38 3.65
C GLN A 102 28.46 -4.39 2.48
N GLU A 103 29.32 -4.67 1.51
CA GLU A 103 29.46 -3.88 0.28
C GLU A 103 28.16 -3.89 -0.53
N PHE A 104 27.53 -5.07 -0.65
CA PHE A 104 26.24 -5.21 -1.29
C PHE A 104 25.16 -4.38 -0.56
N TYR A 105 25.08 -4.45 0.77
CA TYR A 105 24.16 -3.60 1.54
C TYR A 105 24.42 -2.10 1.27
N ASN A 106 25.67 -1.66 1.35
CA ASN A 106 26.05 -0.28 1.13
C ASN A 106 25.69 0.22 -0.28
N ALA A 107 25.76 -0.65 -1.29
CA ALA A 107 25.37 -0.32 -2.66
C ALA A 107 23.85 -0.11 -2.82
N ILE A 108 23.02 -0.76 -2.00
CA ILE A 108 21.56 -0.72 -2.17
C ILE A 108 20.82 0.12 -1.13
N LYS A 109 21.42 0.45 0.02
CA LYS A 109 20.73 1.13 1.14
C LYS A 109 20.16 2.51 0.81
N SER A 110 20.70 3.18 -0.20
CA SER A 110 20.22 4.49 -0.67
C SER A 110 19.41 4.41 -1.96
N SER A 111 19.13 3.19 -2.44
CA SER A 111 18.41 2.99 -3.69
C SER A 111 16.89 2.96 -3.50
N PRO A 112 16.13 3.19 -4.58
CA PRO A 112 14.71 2.87 -4.62
C PRO A 112 14.46 1.40 -4.27
N ILE A 113 13.79 1.18 -3.14
CA ILE A 113 13.33 -0.13 -2.68
C ILE A 113 11.81 -0.15 -2.82
N GLU A 114 11.27 -1.27 -3.29
CA GLU A 114 9.84 -1.52 -3.36
C GLU A 114 9.47 -2.70 -2.47
N LEU A 115 8.45 -2.51 -1.65
CA LEU A 115 7.78 -3.53 -0.86
C LEU A 115 6.32 -3.60 -1.31
N LYS A 116 5.93 -4.73 -1.88
CA LYS A 116 4.54 -5.01 -2.24
C LYS A 116 3.96 -6.01 -1.26
N THR A 117 2.86 -5.64 -0.63
CA THR A 117 2.07 -6.54 0.20
C THR A 117 0.75 -6.76 -0.51
N THR A 118 0.57 -7.95 -1.09
CA THR A 118 -0.68 -8.38 -1.73
C THR A 118 -1.39 -9.32 -0.78
N THR A 119 -2.66 -9.06 -0.55
CA THR A 119 -3.46 -9.91 0.30
C THR A 119 -4.08 -11.04 -0.53
N ILE A 120 -3.56 -12.25 -0.40
CA ILE A 120 -4.16 -13.45 -0.99
C ILE A 120 -5.23 -13.95 -0.02
N PHE A 121 -6.47 -13.74 -0.43
CA PHE A 121 -7.67 -14.25 0.22
C PHE A 121 -7.52 -15.72 0.66
N GLY A 122 -8.06 -16.05 1.83
CA GLY A 122 -8.54 -17.38 2.13
C GLY A 122 -9.99 -17.25 2.58
N GLY A 123 -10.85 -18.05 1.97
CA GLY A 123 -12.25 -18.08 2.34
C GLY A 123 -12.73 -19.49 2.29
N ILE A 124 -13.35 -19.90 3.38
CA ILE A 124 -14.41 -20.91 3.33
C ILE A 124 -15.53 -20.29 2.47
N SER A 125 -16.09 -21.08 1.55
CA SER A 125 -17.16 -20.64 0.64
C SER A 125 -18.35 -20.03 1.41
N GLY A 126 -18.72 -18.78 1.09
CA GLY A 126 -19.91 -18.10 1.63
C GLY A 126 -19.64 -16.82 2.42
N ILE A 127 -18.39 -16.53 2.80
CA ILE A 127 -17.99 -15.27 3.46
C ILE A 127 -17.10 -14.49 2.48
N ARG A 128 -17.50 -13.28 2.10
CA ARG A 128 -16.68 -12.38 1.27
C ARG A 128 -15.52 -11.85 2.15
N GLY A 129 -14.34 -12.43 2.06
CA GLY A 129 -13.08 -12.04 2.70
C GLY A 129 -12.46 -10.74 2.18
N TYR A 130 -13.25 -9.66 2.22
CA TYR A 130 -12.66 -8.34 2.13
C TYR A 130 -11.65 -8.16 3.27
N ILE A 131 -10.52 -7.54 2.97
CA ILE A 131 -9.59 -7.10 4.00
C ILE A 131 -9.92 -5.66 4.33
N ASN A 132 -10.02 -5.35 5.61
CA ASN A 132 -10.32 -4.01 6.06
C ASN A 132 -9.04 -3.23 6.37
N ASN A 133 -9.17 -1.91 6.43
CA ASN A 133 -8.06 -0.99 6.72
C ASN A 133 -7.40 -1.25 8.07
N GLU A 134 -8.11 -1.78 9.06
CA GLU A 134 -7.55 -2.01 10.37
C GLU A 134 -6.63 -3.22 10.41
N ASP A 135 -7.03 -4.33 9.79
CA ASP A 135 -6.19 -5.53 9.72
C ASP A 135 -4.89 -5.21 8.96
N MET A 136 -4.98 -4.42 7.89
CA MET A 136 -3.79 -3.95 7.18
C MET A 136 -2.92 -3.06 8.05
N ARG A 137 -3.52 -2.10 8.76
CA ARG A 137 -2.78 -1.22 9.68
C ARG A 137 -2.09 -2.05 10.76
N GLU A 138 -2.77 -3.01 11.36
CA GLU A 138 -2.24 -3.89 12.39
C GLU A 138 -1.01 -4.66 11.91
N GLU A 139 -0.99 -5.16 10.66
CA GLU A 139 0.19 -5.83 10.10
C GLU A 139 1.44 -4.94 10.06
N PHE A 140 1.30 -3.68 9.62
CA PHE A 140 2.43 -2.74 9.61
C PHE A 140 2.86 -2.35 11.03
N LEU A 141 1.92 -2.17 11.95
CA LEU A 141 2.22 -1.84 13.34
C LEU A 141 2.85 -3.02 14.10
N ASN A 142 2.45 -4.24 13.81
CA ASN A 142 3.07 -5.47 14.31
C ASN A 142 4.51 -5.61 13.80
N ALA A 143 4.77 -5.24 12.54
CA ALA A 143 6.13 -5.17 12.02
C ALA A 143 6.97 -4.11 12.74
N ALA A 144 6.43 -2.91 12.95
CA ALA A 144 7.08 -1.85 13.71
C ALA A 144 7.42 -2.29 15.14
N ASP A 145 6.50 -3.00 15.82
CA ASP A 145 6.75 -3.55 17.15
C ASP A 145 7.91 -4.55 17.18
N ARG A 146 8.05 -5.38 16.13
CA ARG A 146 9.22 -6.26 16.01
C ARG A 146 10.50 -5.45 15.83
N PHE A 147 10.48 -4.38 15.03
CA PHE A 147 11.64 -3.53 14.83
C PHE A 147 12.09 -2.85 16.12
N ILE A 148 11.15 -2.43 16.97
CA ILE A 148 11.44 -1.83 18.28
C ILE A 148 12.08 -2.85 19.24
N LYS A 149 11.61 -4.11 19.20
CA LYS A 149 12.06 -5.17 20.13
C LYS A 149 13.35 -5.86 19.70
N ASN A 150 13.68 -5.84 18.40
CA ASN A 150 14.83 -6.54 17.86
C ASN A 150 16.13 -5.76 18.11
N LYS A 151 17.23 -6.51 18.23
CA LYS A 151 18.57 -5.91 18.22
C LYS A 151 18.82 -5.22 16.87
N PRO A 152 19.61 -4.14 16.83
CA PRO A 152 20.00 -3.50 15.58
C PRO A 152 20.60 -4.50 14.59
N SER A 153 20.42 -4.23 13.31
CA SER A 153 20.95 -5.08 12.25
C SER A 153 22.49 -5.05 12.28
N GLN A 154 23.13 -6.16 11.91
CA GLN A 154 24.59 -6.19 11.74
C GLN A 154 25.06 -5.29 10.59
N TYR A 155 24.19 -5.01 9.64
CA TYR A 155 24.48 -4.18 8.46
C TYR A 155 24.44 -2.68 8.76
N ASP A 156 23.62 -2.28 9.73
CA ASP A 156 23.36 -0.90 10.10
C ASP A 156 22.90 -0.81 11.56
N SER A 157 23.86 -0.57 12.47
CA SER A 157 23.60 -0.48 13.91
C SER A 157 22.86 0.79 14.31
N ASP A 158 22.97 1.84 13.49
CA ASP A 158 22.42 3.16 13.79
C ASP A 158 20.93 3.25 13.38
N LEU A 159 20.50 2.35 12.48
CA LEU A 159 19.12 2.17 12.08
C LEU A 159 18.30 1.44 13.17
N THR A 160 17.96 2.16 14.23
CA THR A 160 17.02 1.71 15.28
C THR A 160 15.57 1.96 14.86
N PHE A 161 14.50 1.51 15.54
CA PHE A 161 13.12 2.02 15.35
C PHE A 161 12.51 2.25 16.72
N SER A 162 11.77 3.35 16.89
CA SER A 162 11.27 3.77 18.20
C SER A 162 9.75 3.78 18.27
N THR A 163 9.22 3.87 19.49
CA THR A 163 7.78 4.09 19.72
C THR A 163 7.29 5.38 19.08
N ALA A 164 8.11 6.45 19.06
CA ALA A 164 7.77 7.69 18.40
C ALA A 164 7.63 7.51 16.87
N ASP A 165 8.54 6.75 16.26
CA ASP A 165 8.45 6.39 14.83
C ASP A 165 7.17 5.59 14.54
N LYS A 166 6.81 4.64 15.43
CA LYS A 166 5.56 3.87 15.31
C LYS A 166 4.33 4.78 15.33
N THR A 167 4.28 5.79 16.20
CA THR A 167 3.16 6.73 16.24
C THR A 167 3.05 7.56 14.97
N VAL A 168 4.18 7.98 14.39
CA VAL A 168 4.19 8.66 13.08
C VAL A 168 3.67 7.74 11.98
N LEU A 169 4.15 6.48 11.94
CA LEU A 169 3.67 5.47 10.99
C LEU A 169 2.17 5.21 11.14
N GLU A 170 1.67 5.07 12.36
CA GLU A 170 0.24 4.88 12.63
C GLU A 170 -0.60 6.06 12.11
N LYS A 171 -0.15 7.30 12.36
CA LYS A 171 -0.80 8.51 11.83
C LYS A 171 -0.86 8.49 10.30
N MET A 172 0.24 8.11 9.64
CA MET A 172 0.29 7.99 8.18
C MET A 172 -0.71 6.92 7.69
N LEU A 173 -0.66 5.72 8.25
CA LEU A 173 -1.56 4.62 7.87
C LEU A 173 -3.04 4.99 8.04
N ASN A 174 -3.39 5.68 9.13
CA ASN A 174 -4.76 6.18 9.36
C ASN A 174 -5.22 7.20 8.31
N ARG A 175 -4.28 7.97 7.75
CA ARG A 175 -4.57 8.92 6.69
C ARG A 175 -4.72 8.24 5.33
N GLU A 176 -3.80 7.32 5.00
CA GLU A 176 -3.70 6.71 3.67
C GLU A 176 -4.62 5.51 3.44
N LEU A 177 -4.95 4.71 4.46
CA LEU A 177 -5.77 3.51 4.32
C LEU A 177 -7.28 3.82 4.33
N LYS A 178 -7.73 4.65 3.39
CA LYS A 178 -9.14 4.98 3.18
C LYS A 178 -9.67 4.39 1.86
N SER A 179 -10.95 4.04 1.83
CA SER A 179 -11.65 3.52 0.66
C SER A 179 -13.02 4.21 0.53
N SER A 180 -13.57 4.27 -0.68
CA SER A 180 -14.97 4.67 -0.85
C SER A 180 -15.96 3.59 -0.41
N ILE A 181 -15.48 2.37 -0.15
CA ILE A 181 -16.29 1.25 0.29
C ILE A 181 -16.12 1.10 1.81
N THR A 182 -17.24 1.20 2.52
CA THR A 182 -17.31 0.95 3.97
C THR A 182 -18.22 -0.25 4.24
N GLU A 183 -17.84 -1.05 5.23
CA GLU A 183 -18.67 -2.13 5.76
C GLU A 183 -18.68 -2.06 7.29
N THR A 184 -19.74 -2.59 7.90
CA THR A 184 -19.84 -2.69 9.35
C THR A 184 -19.37 -4.07 9.81
N ILE A 185 -18.25 -4.12 10.53
CA ILE A 185 -17.78 -5.34 11.18
C ILE A 185 -18.38 -5.41 12.59
N LYS A 186 -19.03 -6.53 12.90
CA LYS A 186 -19.54 -6.82 14.24
C LYS A 186 -18.46 -7.50 15.08
N SER A 187 -18.35 -7.10 16.34
CA SER A 187 -17.48 -7.79 17.29
C SER A 187 -17.96 -9.22 17.52
N TRP A 188 -17.06 -10.10 17.93
CA TRP A 188 -17.41 -11.42 18.47
C TRP A 188 -18.26 -11.31 19.75
N ASN A 189 -18.15 -10.19 20.47
CA ASN A 189 -19.00 -9.88 21.60
C ASN A 189 -20.40 -9.43 21.10
N PRO A 190 -21.47 -10.18 21.39
CA PRO A 190 -22.82 -9.88 20.88
C PRO A 190 -23.43 -8.60 21.44
N PHE A 191 -22.84 -8.00 22.49
CA PHE A 191 -23.31 -6.76 23.11
C PHE A 191 -22.55 -5.51 22.64
N ALA A 192 -21.49 -5.67 21.85
CA ALA A 192 -20.74 -4.54 21.30
C ALA A 192 -21.38 -4.06 20.00
N SER A 193 -21.48 -2.74 19.83
CA SER A 193 -21.90 -2.13 18.57
C SER A 193 -20.91 -2.47 17.46
N GLY A 194 -21.44 -2.74 16.26
CA GLY A 194 -20.61 -2.88 15.07
C GLY A 194 -19.84 -1.60 14.78
N ARG A 195 -18.67 -1.73 14.15
CA ARG A 195 -17.83 -0.60 13.77
C ARG A 195 -17.73 -0.51 12.26
N GLU A 196 -17.85 0.69 11.72
CA GLU A 196 -17.61 0.94 10.30
C GLU A 196 -16.11 0.93 10.01
N VAL A 197 -15.73 0.19 8.97
CA VAL A 197 -14.36 0.08 8.50
C VAL A 197 -14.32 0.24 6.98
N TYR A 198 -13.17 0.66 6.45
CA TYR A 198 -12.94 0.67 5.02
C TYR A 198 -12.56 -0.72 4.55
N VAL A 199 -13.18 -1.19 3.48
CA VAL A 199 -12.91 -2.52 2.93
C VAL A 199 -12.32 -2.44 1.53
N TYR A 200 -11.52 -3.46 1.21
CA TYR A 200 -10.83 -3.60 -0.05
C TYR A 200 -11.15 -4.96 -0.65
N PRO A 201 -11.38 -5.05 -1.98
CA PRO A 201 -11.68 -6.31 -2.64
C PRO A 201 -10.56 -7.34 -2.44
N PRO A 202 -10.87 -8.63 -2.55
CA PRO A 202 -9.89 -9.70 -2.61
C PRO A 202 -8.69 -9.36 -3.50
N LYS A 203 -7.51 -9.87 -3.15
CA LYS A 203 -6.28 -9.67 -3.95
C LYS A 203 -5.87 -8.21 -4.10
N SER A 204 -6.33 -7.31 -3.23
CA SER A 204 -5.80 -5.94 -3.16
C SER A 204 -4.32 -5.93 -2.78
N ARG A 205 -3.61 -4.88 -3.19
CA ARG A 205 -2.18 -4.72 -3.01
C ARG A 205 -1.86 -3.33 -2.48
N ILE A 206 -1.03 -3.29 -1.44
CA ILE A 206 -0.32 -2.10 -1.00
C ILE A 206 1.08 -2.13 -1.58
N VAL A 207 1.50 -1.04 -2.20
CA VAL A 207 2.85 -0.83 -2.70
C VAL A 207 3.48 0.31 -1.89
N LEU A 208 4.54 -0.01 -1.16
CA LEU A 208 5.38 0.96 -0.48
C LEU A 208 6.69 1.07 -1.25
N ARG A 209 7.07 2.28 -1.66
CA ARG A 209 8.32 2.47 -2.42
C ARG A 209 8.91 3.84 -2.26
N THR A 210 10.20 3.99 -2.55
CA THR A 210 10.87 5.30 -2.69
C THR A 210 11.13 5.61 -4.15
N ASP A 211 11.01 6.89 -4.55
CA ASP A 211 11.48 7.37 -5.85
C ASP A 211 13.00 7.65 -5.85
N ARG A 212 13.58 7.98 -7.01
CA ARG A 212 15.03 8.30 -7.12
C ARG A 212 15.44 9.56 -6.34
N LYS A 213 14.49 10.38 -5.93
CA LYS A 213 14.72 11.56 -5.08
C LYS A 213 14.54 11.22 -3.59
N GLY A 214 14.33 9.94 -3.26
CA GLY A 214 14.12 9.45 -1.90
C GLY A 214 12.73 9.71 -1.34
N TYR A 215 11.78 10.16 -2.15
CA TYR A 215 10.43 10.43 -1.66
C TYR A 215 9.64 9.11 -1.56
N PRO A 216 9.09 8.79 -0.39
CA PRO A 216 8.27 7.63 -0.24
C PRO A 216 6.89 7.83 -0.85
N THR A 217 6.36 6.77 -1.42
CA THR A 217 5.05 6.69 -2.04
C THR A 217 4.30 5.51 -1.45
N PHE A 218 3.06 5.78 -1.06
CA PHE A 218 2.07 4.78 -0.67
C PHE A 218 1.08 4.63 -1.82
N GLU A 219 0.90 3.42 -2.33
CA GLU A 219 -0.04 3.15 -3.42
C GLU A 219 -0.94 1.97 -3.08
N MET A 220 -2.25 2.16 -3.27
CA MET A 220 -3.26 1.12 -3.12
C MET A 220 -3.77 0.69 -4.49
N CYS A 221 -3.78 -0.61 -4.72
CA CYS A 221 -4.19 -1.24 -5.97
C CYS A 221 -5.27 -2.29 -5.71
N ILE A 222 -6.33 -2.28 -6.52
CA ILE A 222 -7.38 -3.30 -6.49
C ILE A 222 -7.31 -4.19 -7.72
N ASN A 223 -7.62 -5.46 -7.54
CA ASN A 223 -7.72 -6.39 -8.66
C ASN A 223 -9.06 -6.21 -9.39
N THR A 224 -9.03 -5.88 -10.68
CA THR A 224 -10.23 -5.64 -11.49
C THR A 224 -10.77 -6.88 -12.18
N ASN A 225 -10.03 -7.98 -12.24
CA ASN A 225 -10.47 -9.24 -12.86
C ASN A 225 -10.43 -10.42 -11.87
N GLU A 226 -10.76 -10.16 -10.60
CA GLU A 226 -10.65 -11.11 -9.48
C GLU A 226 -11.30 -12.49 -9.73
N ASN A 227 -12.35 -12.53 -10.56
CA ASN A 227 -13.19 -13.69 -10.87
C ASN A 227 -12.87 -14.38 -12.21
N SER A 228 -11.88 -13.89 -12.97
CA SER A 228 -11.61 -14.36 -14.34
C SER A 228 -10.72 -15.61 -14.44
N GLY A 229 -10.03 -16.00 -13.36
CA GLY A 229 -8.99 -17.04 -13.41
C GLY A 229 -7.72 -16.63 -14.19
N GLU A 230 -7.71 -15.42 -14.75
CA GLU A 230 -6.57 -14.82 -15.46
C GLU A 230 -5.60 -14.15 -14.49
N ASP A 231 -4.46 -13.72 -15.02
CA ASP A 231 -3.49 -12.93 -14.27
C ASP A 231 -4.14 -11.64 -13.71
N PRO A 232 -3.88 -11.29 -12.44
CA PRO A 232 -4.52 -10.17 -11.79
C PRO A 232 -4.17 -8.84 -12.48
N VAL A 233 -5.20 -8.14 -12.95
CA VAL A 233 -5.10 -6.78 -13.51
C VAL A 233 -5.38 -5.80 -12.39
N TYR A 234 -4.41 -4.93 -12.10
CA TYR A 234 -4.52 -3.98 -11.00
C TYR A 234 -4.91 -2.59 -11.48
N LYS A 235 -5.95 -2.03 -10.86
CA LYS A 235 -6.28 -0.61 -10.96
C LYS A 235 -5.73 0.12 -9.73
N LYS A 236 -4.99 1.20 -9.97
CA LYS A 236 -4.54 2.13 -8.92
C LYS A 236 -5.76 2.89 -8.39
N LEU A 237 -5.98 2.83 -7.08
CA LEU A 237 -7.02 3.60 -6.41
C LEU A 237 -6.50 4.95 -5.96
N ASP A 238 -5.36 4.93 -5.26
CA ASP A 238 -4.73 6.12 -4.72
C ASP A 238 -3.21 5.98 -4.75
N VAL A 239 -2.54 7.12 -4.96
CA VAL A 239 -1.08 7.23 -4.97
C VAL A 239 -0.71 8.47 -4.17
N THR A 240 -0.29 8.26 -2.93
CA THR A 240 0.12 9.34 -2.05
C THR A 240 1.63 9.46 -2.03
N LYS A 241 2.15 10.63 -2.44
CA LYS A 241 3.54 11.01 -2.23
C LYS A 241 3.69 11.65 -0.85
N ILE A 242 4.54 11.07 -0.01
CA ILE A 242 4.78 11.55 1.35
C ILE A 242 5.80 12.70 1.29
N THR A 243 5.34 13.92 1.59
CA THR A 243 6.15 15.14 1.49
C THR A 243 6.65 15.69 2.82
N ASP A 244 6.03 15.29 3.94
CA ASP A 244 6.48 15.68 5.28
C ASP A 244 7.83 15.02 5.63
N GLU A 245 8.81 15.82 6.06
CA GLU A 245 10.18 15.34 6.31
C GLU A 245 10.28 14.31 7.45
N THR A 246 9.42 14.40 8.46
CA THR A 246 9.41 13.43 9.56
C THR A 246 8.83 12.11 9.08
N GLU A 247 7.70 12.17 8.37
CA GLU A 247 7.06 11.01 7.77
C GLU A 247 7.97 10.32 6.74
N LYS A 248 8.70 11.09 5.92
CA LYS A 248 9.71 10.56 4.99
C LYS A 248 10.75 9.72 5.71
N LYS A 249 11.35 10.28 6.77
CA LYS A 249 12.39 9.58 7.54
C LYS A 249 11.85 8.29 8.14
N VAL A 250 10.69 8.34 8.78
CA VAL A 250 10.06 7.17 9.41
C VAL A 250 9.72 6.10 8.37
N PHE A 251 9.20 6.48 7.22
CA PHE A 251 8.83 5.54 6.16
C PHE A 251 10.05 4.87 5.53
N THR A 252 11.08 5.64 5.16
CA THR A 252 12.31 5.10 4.60
C THR A 252 12.99 4.14 5.59
N LYS A 253 13.00 4.52 6.86
CA LYS A 253 13.50 3.70 7.96
C LYS A 253 12.72 2.39 8.11
N PHE A 254 11.39 2.44 8.03
CA PHE A 254 10.53 1.26 8.02
C PHE A 254 10.83 0.34 6.83
N LEU A 255 10.97 0.89 5.61
CA LEU A 255 11.32 0.12 4.41
C LEU A 255 12.68 -0.56 4.54
N LEU A 256 13.71 0.15 5.01
CA LEU A 256 15.04 -0.45 5.20
C LEU A 256 15.01 -1.54 6.27
N LEU A 257 14.33 -1.32 7.40
CA LEU A 257 14.21 -2.34 8.44
C LEU A 257 13.43 -3.57 7.97
N SER A 258 12.50 -3.42 7.03
CA SER A 258 11.77 -4.55 6.44
C SER A 258 12.66 -5.53 5.67
N ILE A 259 13.83 -5.08 5.18
CA ILE A 259 14.83 -5.95 4.53
C ILE A 259 15.98 -6.35 5.46
N LEU A 260 16.22 -5.60 6.54
CA LEU A 260 17.34 -5.79 7.46
C LEU A 260 17.01 -6.56 8.74
N THR A 261 15.74 -6.79 9.01
CA THR A 261 15.27 -7.48 10.22
C THR A 261 14.83 -8.90 9.88
N LYS A 262 15.10 -9.85 10.80
CA LYS A 262 14.59 -11.22 10.70
C LYS A 262 13.08 -11.23 10.48
N ASP A 263 12.67 -11.90 9.41
CA ASP A 263 11.28 -12.21 9.17
C ASP A 263 10.78 -13.27 10.18
N PRO A 264 9.47 -13.53 10.26
CA PRO A 264 8.92 -14.57 11.13
C PRO A 264 9.47 -15.99 10.87
N ASP A 265 10.10 -16.24 9.73
CA ASP A 265 10.72 -17.54 9.40
C ASP A 265 12.18 -17.60 9.88
N GLY A 266 12.66 -16.54 10.56
CA GLY A 266 13.99 -16.44 11.12
C GLY A 266 15.06 -15.96 10.14
N VAL A 267 14.68 -15.58 8.92
CA VAL A 267 15.60 -15.21 7.84
C VAL A 267 15.69 -13.69 7.71
N VAL A 268 16.90 -13.15 7.55
CA VAL A 268 17.07 -11.72 7.22
C VAL A 268 16.92 -11.55 5.71
N PRO A 269 15.98 -10.73 5.21
CA PRO A 269 15.72 -10.67 3.76
C PRO A 269 16.91 -10.23 2.91
N ILE A 270 17.76 -9.34 3.42
CA ILE A 270 18.95 -8.86 2.71
C ILE A 270 19.96 -9.98 2.39
N ASP A 271 20.11 -10.97 3.27
CA ASP A 271 21.02 -12.11 3.06
C ASP A 271 20.58 -12.93 1.84
N ASN A 272 19.26 -13.06 1.64
CA ASN A 272 18.72 -13.72 0.46
C ASN A 272 18.90 -12.87 -0.81
N PHE A 273 18.81 -11.54 -0.70
CA PHE A 273 19.10 -10.69 -1.86
C PHE A 273 20.56 -10.85 -2.29
N TYR A 274 21.46 -10.91 -1.31
CA TYR A 274 22.87 -11.16 -1.57
C TYR A 274 23.11 -12.52 -2.22
N ARG A 275 22.44 -13.59 -1.74
CA ARG A 275 22.51 -14.92 -2.37
C ARG A 275 22.03 -14.93 -3.82
N GLU A 276 20.92 -14.25 -4.09
CA GLU A 276 20.40 -14.08 -5.46
C GLU A 276 21.35 -13.28 -6.35
N TYR A 277 22.02 -12.27 -5.78
CA TYR A 277 23.05 -11.51 -6.46
C TYR A 277 24.24 -12.42 -6.82
N GLN A 278 24.75 -13.20 -5.87
CA GLN A 278 25.84 -14.14 -6.08
C GLN A 278 25.49 -15.15 -7.20
N ASN A 279 24.32 -15.78 -7.14
CA ASN A 279 23.88 -16.75 -8.16
C ASN A 279 23.79 -16.18 -9.59
N LYS A 280 23.50 -14.88 -9.75
CA LYS A 280 23.33 -14.23 -11.06
C LYS A 280 24.58 -13.53 -11.58
N LYS A 281 25.58 -13.31 -10.71
CA LYS A 281 26.78 -12.50 -10.99
C LYS A 281 28.09 -13.28 -10.79
N SER A 282 27.99 -14.56 -10.44
CA SER A 282 29.11 -15.53 -10.45
C SER A 282 29.43 -15.98 -11.87
#